data_AF-A0AA43H142-F1
#
_entry.id   AF-A0AA43H142-F1
#
_cell.length_a   1.000
_cell.length_b   1.000
_cell.length_c   1.000
_cell.angle_alpha   90.00
_cell.angle_beta   90.00
_cell.angle_gamma   90.00
#
_symmetry.space_group_name_H-M   'P 1'
#
loop_
_entity.id
_entity.type
_entity.pdbx_description
1 polymer ?
#
loop_
_entity_poly.entity_id
_entity_poly.type
_entity_poly.pdbx_seq_one_letter_code
_entity_poly.pdbx_strand_id
1 'polypeptide(L)'
;MSALSGNNNKLGNKPFLEKRDLPGGYSNSRLWLNKYLSTIDKWGIKEIETRFNQISERVLKIWEYPKISIEEEIDKGEINIFEAEDPTFKKLEYAILFDQKIEVTQVSKLYAEVFKQLFERNPEIFFTTDLYQKINLTHTDAGVRQPVKISDTYFIEGNMDSLNKFERIKQALIAFDCEEELIIKYQP
;
A
#
# COMPACT_ATOMS: atom_id res chain seq x y z
N MET A 1 3.85 3.34 32.30
CA MET A 1 5.14 3.07 31.61
C MET A 1 5.87 1.98 32.36
N SER A 2 5.68 0.72 31.96
CA SER A 2 6.43 -0.42 32.48
C SER A 2 7.66 -0.61 31.60
N ALA A 3 8.85 -0.35 32.15
CA ALA A 3 10.10 -0.58 31.46
C ALA A 3 10.21 -2.06 31.03
N LEU A 4 10.51 -2.31 29.75
CA LEU A 4 10.73 -3.64 29.15
C LEU A 4 11.99 -4.38 29.66
N SER A 5 12.45 -4.06 30.86
CA SER A 5 13.47 -4.80 31.60
C SER A 5 13.14 -4.66 33.09
N GLY A 6 12.50 -5.67 33.67
CA GLY A 6 12.18 -5.72 35.11
C GLY A 6 13.42 -5.67 36.03
N ASN A 7 14.63 -5.75 35.46
CA ASN A 7 15.89 -5.75 36.20
C ASN A 7 16.68 -4.44 36.12
N ASN A 8 16.24 -3.44 35.33
CA ASN A 8 16.98 -2.17 35.21
C ASN A 8 17.16 -1.45 36.55
N ASN A 9 16.13 -1.44 37.40
CA ASN A 9 16.21 -0.85 38.73
C ASN A 9 17.23 -1.56 39.65
N LYS A 10 17.46 -2.87 39.45
CA LYS A 10 18.40 -3.66 40.26
C LYS A 10 19.85 -3.52 39.79
N LEU A 11 20.08 -3.30 38.49
CA LEU A 11 21.41 -3.15 37.89
C LEU A 11 22.08 -1.83 38.29
N GLY A 12 21.36 -0.69 38.21
CA GLY A 12 21.81 0.62 38.68
C GLY A 12 23.20 1.07 38.15
N ASN A 13 23.93 1.85 38.96
CA ASN A 13 25.31 2.30 38.67
C ASN A 13 26.40 1.35 39.20
N LYS A 14 26.09 0.07 39.38
CA LYS A 14 27.08 -0.92 39.85
C LYS A 14 28.17 -1.19 38.80
N PRO A 15 29.39 -1.60 39.22
CA PRO A 15 30.41 -2.16 38.35
C PRO A 15 29.88 -3.32 37.51
N PHE A 16 30.51 -3.57 36.36
CA PHE A 16 30.04 -4.58 35.42
C PHE A 16 29.97 -5.99 36.03
N LEU A 17 31.00 -6.42 36.75
CA LEU A 17 31.02 -7.76 37.37
C LEU A 17 29.85 -7.94 38.36
N GLU A 18 29.55 -6.92 39.17
CA GLU A 18 28.38 -6.93 40.06
C GLU A 18 27.06 -7.01 39.26
N LYS A 19 26.96 -6.30 38.14
CA LYS A 19 25.79 -6.35 37.24
C LYS A 19 25.63 -7.70 36.54
N ARG A 20 26.74 -8.41 36.31
CA ARG A 20 26.73 -9.74 35.72
C ARG A 20 26.27 -10.77 36.75
N ASP A 21 26.81 -10.70 37.95
CA ASP A 21 26.72 -11.79 38.94
C ASP A 21 25.58 -11.62 39.96
N LEU A 22 24.89 -10.46 40.01
CA LEU A 22 23.73 -10.31 40.90
C LEU A 22 22.59 -11.28 40.53
N PRO A 23 21.71 -11.63 41.48
CA PRO A 23 20.45 -12.32 41.18
C PRO A 23 19.59 -11.53 40.19
N GLY A 24 19.40 -12.08 38.99
CA GLY A 24 18.71 -11.41 37.87
C GLY A 24 19.62 -10.50 37.03
N GLY A 25 20.93 -10.57 37.24
CA GLY A 25 21.95 -9.94 36.43
C GLY A 25 22.16 -10.64 35.09
N TYR A 26 23.19 -10.21 34.34
CA TYR A 26 23.43 -10.75 33.00
C TYR A 26 23.71 -12.26 32.99
N SER A 27 24.36 -12.80 34.03
CA SER A 27 24.61 -14.25 34.17
C SER A 27 23.34 -15.09 34.29
N ASN A 28 22.26 -14.52 34.81
CA ASN A 28 20.96 -15.19 34.97
C ASN A 28 19.94 -14.76 33.91
N SER A 29 20.33 -13.95 32.93
CA SER A 29 19.41 -13.42 31.93
C SER A 29 18.97 -14.51 30.94
N ARG A 30 17.66 -14.69 30.77
CA ARG A 30 17.08 -15.56 29.74
C ARG A 30 17.09 -14.94 28.34
N LEU A 31 17.32 -13.63 28.25
CA LEU A 31 17.41 -12.93 26.97
C LEU A 31 18.71 -13.32 26.26
N TRP A 32 18.58 -13.87 25.05
CA TRP A 32 19.71 -14.20 24.19
C TRP A 32 20.67 -13.01 24.01
N LEU A 33 20.14 -11.78 23.95
CA LEU A 33 20.90 -10.55 23.78
C LEU A 33 21.92 -10.28 24.90
N ASN A 34 21.72 -10.89 26.07
CA ASN A 34 22.60 -10.76 27.23
C ASN A 34 23.50 -11.99 27.42
N LYS A 35 23.37 -13.03 26.60
CA LYS A 35 24.18 -14.25 26.71
C LYS A 35 25.67 -13.94 26.61
N TYR A 36 26.09 -13.05 25.71
CA TYR A 36 27.49 -12.62 25.63
C TYR A 36 27.96 -11.89 26.90
N LEU A 37 27.11 -11.07 27.52
CA LEU A 37 27.44 -10.36 28.75
C LEU A 37 27.66 -11.32 29.94
N SER A 38 27.02 -12.50 29.92
CA SER A 38 27.25 -13.53 30.95
C SER A 38 28.62 -14.20 30.89
N THR A 39 29.32 -14.14 29.75
CA THR A 39 30.54 -14.95 29.52
C THR A 39 31.85 -14.16 29.63
N ILE A 40 31.77 -12.85 29.88
CA ILE A 40 32.93 -11.95 29.89
C ILE A 40 33.15 -11.36 31.28
N ASP A 41 34.39 -11.02 31.62
CA ASP A 41 34.77 -10.47 32.94
C ASP A 41 34.91 -8.94 32.96
N LYS A 42 34.88 -8.29 31.80
CA LYS A 42 35.01 -6.84 31.67
C LYS A 42 34.08 -6.31 30.60
N TRP A 43 33.82 -5.01 30.66
CA TRP A 43 32.96 -4.31 29.72
C TRP A 43 33.60 -3.01 29.27
N GLY A 44 34.44 -3.10 28.23
CA GLY A 44 35.08 -1.98 27.58
C GLY A 44 34.83 -1.98 26.07
N ILE A 45 35.59 -1.15 25.34
CA ILE A 45 35.42 -0.93 23.90
C ILE A 45 35.48 -2.24 23.10
N LYS A 46 36.47 -3.10 23.39
CA LYS A 46 36.64 -4.38 22.67
C LYS A 46 35.43 -5.31 22.82
N GLU A 47 34.84 -5.36 24.01
CA GLU A 47 33.66 -6.18 24.27
C GLU A 47 32.39 -5.57 23.64
N ILE A 48 32.30 -4.24 23.60
CA ILE A 48 31.22 -3.53 22.91
C ILE A 48 31.26 -3.84 21.41
N GLU A 49 32.41 -3.72 20.77
CA GLU A 49 32.60 -4.02 19.33
C GLU A 49 32.29 -5.49 19.02
N THR A 50 32.76 -6.41 19.86
CA THR A 50 32.48 -7.84 19.71
C THR A 50 30.98 -8.13 19.79
N ARG A 51 30.30 -7.53 20.78
CA ARG A 51 28.84 -7.68 20.93
C ARG A 51 28.09 -7.07 19.77
N PHE A 52 28.52 -5.91 19.28
CA PHE A 52 27.94 -5.26 18.11
C PHE A 52 27.98 -6.20 16.90
N ASN A 53 29.14 -6.76 16.57
CA ASN A 53 29.28 -7.67 15.43
C ASN A 53 28.36 -8.90 15.55
N GLN A 54 28.31 -9.53 16.73
CA GLN A 54 27.42 -10.69 16.97
C GLN A 54 25.94 -10.36 16.79
N ILE A 55 25.50 -9.18 17.23
CA ILE A 55 24.11 -8.74 17.06
C ILE A 55 23.83 -8.42 15.60
N SER A 56 24.70 -7.65 14.95
CA SER A 56 24.55 -7.23 13.56
C SER A 56 24.45 -8.41 12.61
N GLU A 57 25.35 -9.40 12.74
CA GLU A 57 25.30 -10.63 11.93
C GLU A 57 23.99 -11.39 12.08
N ARG A 58 23.43 -11.42 13.30
CA ARG A 58 22.15 -12.10 13.54
C ARG A 58 20.99 -11.32 12.97
N VAL A 59 20.97 -10.00 13.13
CA VAL A 59 19.90 -9.14 12.62
C VAL A 59 19.83 -9.24 11.09
N LEU A 60 20.96 -9.20 10.40
CA LEU A 60 21.04 -9.33 8.94
C LEU A 60 20.52 -10.68 8.41
N LYS A 61 20.65 -11.76 9.20
CA LYS A 61 20.10 -13.09 8.87
C LYS A 61 18.60 -13.20 9.09
N ILE A 62 18.04 -12.43 10.03
CA ILE A 62 16.59 -12.42 10.30
C ILE A 62 15.87 -11.49 9.30
N TRP A 63 16.49 -10.34 9.00
CA TRP A 63 16.02 -9.36 8.02
C TRP A 63 16.82 -9.47 6.72
N GLU A 64 16.82 -10.65 6.10
CA GLU A 64 17.36 -10.78 4.76
C GLU A 64 16.49 -10.00 3.77
N TYR A 65 17.12 -9.27 2.85
CA TYR A 65 16.40 -8.60 1.77
C TYR A 65 15.68 -9.67 0.93
N PRO A 66 14.37 -9.49 0.64
CA PRO A 66 13.64 -10.48 -0.14
C PRO A 66 14.26 -10.61 -1.52
N LYS A 67 14.62 -11.85 -1.91
CA LYS A 67 14.99 -12.15 -3.28
C LYS A 67 13.71 -12.18 -4.11
N ILE A 68 13.39 -11.06 -4.72
CA ILE A 68 12.27 -10.94 -5.65
C ILE A 68 12.81 -11.22 -7.04
N SER A 69 12.33 -12.29 -7.68
CA SER A 69 12.45 -12.45 -9.13
C SER A 69 11.40 -11.53 -9.77
N ILE A 70 11.84 -10.36 -10.22
CA ILE A 70 11.03 -9.54 -11.11
C ILE A 70 11.10 -10.28 -12.45
N GLU A 71 10.03 -11.00 -12.80
CA GLU A 71 9.86 -11.44 -14.19
C GLU A 71 9.93 -10.16 -15.02
N GLU A 72 10.90 -10.08 -15.95
CA GLU A 72 10.90 -9.00 -16.93
C GLU A 72 9.50 -8.97 -17.53
N GLU A 73 8.80 -7.85 -17.37
CA GLU A 73 7.50 -7.63 -17.98
C GLU A 73 7.67 -7.85 -19.48
N ILE A 74 7.34 -9.05 -19.94
CA ILE A 74 6.97 -9.28 -21.33
C ILE A 74 5.92 -8.22 -21.58
N ASP A 75 6.19 -7.24 -22.45
CA ASP A 75 5.26 -6.18 -22.80
C ASP A 75 3.86 -6.78 -22.99
N LYS A 76 3.02 -6.66 -21.95
CA LYS A 76 1.70 -7.29 -21.91
C LYS A 76 0.71 -6.46 -22.72
N GLY A 77 1.12 -5.36 -23.35
CA GLY A 77 0.23 -4.34 -23.88
C GLY A 77 -0.57 -3.63 -22.79
N GLU A 78 -0.08 -3.68 -21.55
CA GLU A 78 -0.62 -2.94 -20.41
C GLU A 78 -0.13 -1.50 -20.51
N ILE A 79 -1.06 -0.56 -20.61
CA ILE A 79 -0.76 0.87 -20.78
C ILE A 79 -1.55 1.68 -19.78
N ASN A 80 -0.94 2.74 -19.25
CA ASN A 80 -1.65 3.71 -18.42
C ASN A 80 -2.79 4.35 -19.26
N ILE A 81 -3.97 4.55 -18.67
CA ILE A 81 -5.12 5.13 -19.38
C ILE A 81 -4.84 6.52 -19.98
N PHE A 82 -3.92 7.29 -19.39
CA PHE A 82 -3.50 8.60 -19.89
C PHE A 82 -2.69 8.50 -21.18
N GLU A 83 -1.94 7.42 -21.35
CA GLU A 83 -1.16 7.11 -22.56
C GLU A 83 -1.94 6.25 -23.56
N ALA A 84 -3.11 5.76 -23.17
CA ALA A 84 -3.94 4.93 -24.02
C ALA A 84 -4.49 5.68 -25.23
N GLU A 85 -4.44 5.00 -26.38
CA GLU A 85 -5.13 5.43 -27.60
C GLU A 85 -6.66 5.49 -27.41
N ASP A 86 -7.33 6.22 -28.31
CA ASP A 86 -8.79 6.34 -28.36
C ASP A 86 -9.49 4.97 -28.24
N PRO A 87 -10.41 4.79 -27.28
CA PRO A 87 -11.08 3.51 -27.04
C PRO A 87 -12.20 3.20 -28.05
N THR A 88 -12.49 4.10 -28.99
CA THR A 88 -13.56 3.92 -29.97
C THR A 88 -13.26 2.71 -30.87
N PHE A 89 -14.26 1.84 -31.02
CA PHE A 89 -14.17 0.55 -31.72
C PHE A 89 -13.19 -0.47 -31.12
N LYS A 90 -12.60 -0.20 -29.96
CA LYS A 90 -11.73 -1.14 -29.24
C LYS A 90 -12.48 -1.84 -28.11
N LYS A 91 -11.96 -3.01 -27.73
CA LYS A 91 -12.42 -3.77 -26.55
C LYS A 91 -11.28 -3.95 -25.58
N LEU A 92 -11.61 -3.95 -24.30
CA LEU A 92 -10.65 -4.22 -23.24
C LEU A 92 -10.49 -5.74 -23.06
N GLU A 93 -9.30 -6.18 -22.72
CA GLU A 93 -9.06 -7.52 -22.19
C GLU A 93 -9.31 -7.51 -20.67
N TYR A 94 -8.71 -6.54 -19.98
CA TYR A 94 -8.94 -6.22 -18.57
C TYR A 94 -8.43 -4.80 -18.26
N ALA A 95 -8.67 -4.36 -17.02
CA ALA A 95 -8.01 -3.21 -16.42
C ALA A 95 -7.41 -3.59 -15.07
N ILE A 96 -6.48 -2.78 -14.58
CA ILE A 96 -5.90 -2.86 -13.24
C ILE A 96 -6.12 -1.49 -12.60
N LEU A 97 -6.81 -1.45 -11.47
CA LEU A 97 -7.04 -0.23 -10.69
C LEU A 97 -6.55 -0.47 -9.26
N PHE A 98 -5.65 0.38 -8.74
CA PHE A 98 -5.06 0.22 -7.40
C PHE A 98 -4.50 -1.21 -7.15
N ASP A 99 -3.70 -1.71 -8.10
CA ASP A 99 -3.16 -3.07 -8.13
C ASP A 99 -4.19 -4.21 -8.16
N GLN A 100 -5.49 -3.91 -8.34
CA GLN A 100 -6.55 -4.90 -8.43
C GLN A 100 -6.99 -5.10 -9.87
N LYS A 101 -6.92 -6.36 -10.33
CA LYS A 101 -7.38 -6.73 -11.66
C LYS A 101 -8.90 -6.69 -11.75
N ILE A 102 -9.41 -5.94 -12.72
CA ILE A 102 -10.81 -5.81 -13.07
C ILE A 102 -11.07 -6.51 -14.41
N GLU A 103 -11.86 -7.59 -14.39
CA GLU A 103 -12.25 -8.32 -15.60
C GLU A 103 -13.39 -7.60 -16.35
N VAL A 104 -13.04 -6.59 -17.13
CA VAL A 104 -13.98 -5.82 -17.96
C VAL A 104 -13.52 -5.77 -19.41
N THR A 105 -14.47 -6.01 -20.32
CA THR A 105 -14.22 -5.95 -21.78
C THR A 105 -14.81 -4.72 -22.46
N GLN A 106 -15.70 -4.01 -21.75
CA GLN A 106 -16.44 -2.86 -22.27
C GLN A 106 -16.08 -1.61 -21.49
N VAL A 107 -15.85 -0.49 -22.20
CA VAL A 107 -15.55 0.81 -21.59
C VAL A 107 -16.66 1.28 -20.65
N SER A 108 -17.93 1.01 -20.97
CA SER A 108 -19.05 1.33 -20.08
C SER A 108 -18.98 0.58 -18.73
N LYS A 109 -18.46 -0.66 -18.73
CA LYS A 109 -18.27 -1.42 -17.48
C LYS A 109 -17.05 -0.92 -16.71
N LEU A 110 -15.95 -0.61 -17.40
CA LEU A 110 -14.79 0.03 -16.79
C LEU A 110 -15.19 1.33 -16.09
N TYR A 111 -15.94 2.19 -16.77
CA TYR A 111 -16.46 3.44 -16.23
C TYR A 111 -17.26 3.22 -14.94
N ALA A 112 -18.21 2.28 -14.94
CA ALA A 112 -18.99 1.98 -13.75
C ALA A 112 -18.12 1.52 -12.58
N GLU A 113 -17.16 0.62 -12.84
CA GLU A 113 -16.32 0.04 -11.80
C GLU A 113 -15.34 1.06 -11.21
N VAL A 114 -14.69 1.87 -12.05
CA VAL A 114 -13.78 2.93 -11.61
C VAL A 114 -14.51 3.91 -10.70
N PHE A 115 -15.67 4.42 -11.13
CA PHE A 115 -16.42 5.39 -10.34
C PHE A 115 -16.99 4.80 -9.04
N LYS A 116 -17.40 3.52 -9.06
CA LYS A 116 -17.80 2.80 -7.84
C LYS A 116 -16.64 2.74 -6.84
N GLN A 117 -15.46 2.31 -7.26
CA GLN A 117 -14.30 2.20 -6.37
C GLN A 117 -13.78 3.55 -5.87
N LEU A 118 -13.74 4.58 -6.73
CA LEU A 118 -13.39 5.93 -6.30
C LEU A 118 -14.38 6.48 -5.27
N PHE A 119 -15.68 6.23 -5.47
CA PHE A 119 -16.71 6.66 -4.52
C PHE A 119 -16.60 5.93 -3.19
N GLU A 120 -16.38 4.61 -3.19
CA GLU A 120 -16.16 3.83 -1.97
C GLU A 120 -14.92 4.31 -1.20
N ARG A 121 -13.87 4.75 -1.90
CA ARG A 121 -12.62 5.21 -1.30
C ARG A 121 -12.73 6.59 -0.65
N ASN A 122 -13.28 7.58 -1.37
CA ASN A 122 -13.49 8.93 -0.82
C ASN A 122 -14.65 9.65 -1.52
N PRO A 123 -15.88 9.58 -0.98
CA PRO A 123 -17.02 10.28 -1.54
C PRO A 123 -16.86 11.80 -1.57
N GLU A 124 -16.09 12.39 -0.65
CA GLU A 124 -16.04 13.85 -0.45
C GLU A 124 -15.48 14.57 -1.69
N ILE A 125 -14.51 13.96 -2.38
CA ILE A 125 -13.86 14.54 -3.58
C ILE A 125 -14.88 14.79 -4.69
N PHE A 126 -15.92 13.97 -4.80
CA PHE A 126 -16.98 14.17 -5.79
C PHE A 126 -17.77 15.48 -5.58
N PHE A 127 -17.90 15.92 -4.33
CA PHE A 127 -18.71 17.08 -3.94
C PHE A 127 -17.88 18.36 -3.76
N THR A 128 -16.59 18.23 -3.41
CA THR A 128 -15.69 19.38 -3.27
C THR A 128 -15.09 19.85 -4.58
N THR A 129 -15.11 19.00 -5.61
CA THR A 129 -14.67 19.32 -6.97
C THR A 129 -15.87 19.52 -7.91
N ASP A 130 -15.61 19.83 -9.19
CA ASP A 130 -16.65 19.93 -10.22
C ASP A 130 -17.10 18.57 -10.79
N LEU A 131 -16.60 17.45 -10.23
CA LEU A 131 -16.95 16.10 -10.67
C LEU A 131 -18.45 15.84 -10.63
N TYR A 132 -19.16 16.28 -9.57
CA TYR A 132 -20.61 16.07 -9.47
C TYR A 132 -21.38 16.59 -10.68
N GLN A 133 -20.97 17.73 -11.25
CA GLN A 133 -21.61 18.31 -12.44
C GLN A 133 -21.20 17.52 -13.69
N LYS A 134 -19.92 17.21 -13.81
CA LYS A 134 -19.33 16.55 -14.99
C LYS A 134 -19.91 15.15 -15.25
N ILE A 135 -20.27 14.43 -14.19
CA ILE A 135 -20.82 13.07 -14.26
C ILE A 135 -22.32 13.00 -13.96
N ASN A 136 -22.97 14.15 -13.75
CA ASN A 136 -24.38 14.27 -13.37
C ASN A 136 -24.73 13.35 -12.17
N LEU A 137 -23.96 13.50 -11.08
CA LEU A 137 -24.12 12.72 -9.86
C LEU A 137 -25.43 13.08 -9.15
N THR A 138 -26.25 12.07 -8.84
CA THR A 138 -27.58 12.28 -8.24
C THR A 138 -28.00 11.11 -7.36
N HIS A 139 -29.01 11.35 -6.53
CA HIS A 139 -29.64 10.35 -5.67
C HIS A 139 -30.76 9.54 -6.34
N THR A 140 -31.14 9.89 -7.57
CA THR A 140 -32.25 9.26 -8.30
C THR A 140 -31.86 8.88 -9.72
N ASP A 141 -32.38 7.75 -10.19
CA ASP A 141 -32.21 7.28 -11.57
C ASP A 141 -33.04 8.07 -12.60
N ALA A 142 -34.12 8.74 -12.18
CA ALA A 142 -35.06 9.42 -13.06
C ALA A 142 -34.49 10.68 -13.77
N GLY A 143 -33.42 11.28 -13.23
CA GLY A 143 -32.80 12.51 -13.76
C GLY A 143 -31.64 12.26 -14.72
N VAL A 144 -31.32 11.01 -15.02
CA VAL A 144 -30.05 10.61 -15.65
C VAL A 144 -30.31 9.67 -16.81
N ARG A 145 -29.65 9.90 -17.95
CA ARG A 145 -29.77 9.00 -19.09
C ARG A 145 -28.80 7.82 -18.91
N GLN A 146 -29.34 6.60 -19.01
CA GLN A 146 -28.60 5.36 -18.72
C GLN A 146 -27.90 5.42 -17.35
N PRO A 147 -28.67 5.45 -16.26
CA PRO A 147 -28.13 5.62 -14.91
C PRO A 147 -27.19 4.47 -14.54
N VAL A 148 -26.01 4.82 -14.04
CA VAL A 148 -25.01 3.88 -13.52
C VAL A 148 -24.99 4.00 -12.00
N LYS A 149 -25.36 2.94 -11.29
CA LYS A 149 -25.35 2.89 -9.82
C LYS A 149 -23.91 2.72 -9.33
N ILE A 150 -23.41 3.67 -8.53
CA ILE A 150 -22.04 3.64 -7.98
C ILE A 150 -22.00 3.46 -6.45
N SER A 151 -23.15 3.60 -5.78
CA SER A 151 -23.35 3.21 -4.38
C SER A 151 -24.82 2.94 -4.13
N ASP A 152 -25.21 2.59 -2.92
CA ASP A 152 -26.62 2.33 -2.60
C ASP A 152 -27.56 3.52 -2.81
N THR A 153 -27.02 4.74 -2.75
CA THR A 153 -27.81 5.97 -2.80
C THR A 153 -27.43 6.92 -3.92
N TYR A 154 -26.47 6.58 -4.78
CA TYR A 154 -25.98 7.46 -5.84
C TYR A 154 -25.86 6.81 -7.21
N PHE A 155 -26.21 7.60 -8.22
CA PHE A 155 -26.15 7.27 -9.64
C PHE A 155 -25.42 8.36 -10.42
N ILE A 156 -24.78 7.97 -11.53
CA ILE A 156 -24.11 8.87 -12.48
C ILE A 156 -24.59 8.60 -13.91
N GLU A 157 -24.36 9.56 -14.82
CA GLU A 157 -24.74 9.43 -16.23
C GLU A 157 -23.86 8.46 -17.01
N GLY A 158 -24.48 7.44 -17.61
CA GLY A 158 -23.80 6.46 -18.47
C GLY A 158 -23.95 6.73 -19.96
N ASN A 159 -24.88 7.59 -20.36
CA ASN A 159 -25.21 7.86 -21.77
C ASN A 159 -24.21 8.83 -22.42
N MET A 160 -23.00 8.34 -22.64
CA MET A 160 -21.93 9.02 -23.37
C MET A 160 -21.09 7.99 -24.14
N ASP A 161 -20.38 8.43 -25.18
CA ASP A 161 -19.49 7.55 -25.95
C ASP A 161 -18.25 7.11 -25.15
N SER A 162 -17.51 6.12 -25.68
CA SER A 162 -16.34 5.55 -25.01
C SER A 162 -15.25 6.58 -24.74
N LEU A 163 -15.03 7.53 -25.66
CA LEU A 163 -14.03 8.57 -25.50
C LEU A 163 -14.38 9.50 -24.33
N ASN A 164 -15.62 9.98 -24.26
CA ASN A 164 -16.08 10.80 -23.15
C ASN A 164 -16.04 10.05 -21.81
N LYS A 165 -16.32 8.74 -21.79
CA LYS A 165 -16.14 7.93 -20.57
C LYS A 165 -14.68 7.91 -20.11
N PHE A 166 -13.72 7.75 -21.02
CA PHE A 166 -12.29 7.82 -20.71
C PHE A 166 -11.90 9.19 -20.15
N GLU A 167 -12.35 10.28 -20.79
CA GLU A 167 -12.06 11.63 -20.33
C GLU A 167 -12.63 11.91 -18.93
N ARG A 168 -13.83 11.41 -18.63
CA ARG A 168 -14.40 11.52 -17.27
C ARG A 168 -13.62 10.70 -16.25
N ILE A 169 -13.16 9.51 -16.61
CA ILE A 169 -12.28 8.70 -15.75
C ILE A 169 -10.99 9.46 -15.46
N LYS A 170 -10.29 9.96 -16.49
CA LYS A 170 -9.04 10.72 -16.33
C LYS A 170 -9.20 11.93 -15.42
N GLN A 171 -10.29 12.69 -15.61
CA GLN A 171 -10.61 13.83 -14.75
C GLN A 171 -10.84 13.43 -13.29
N ALA A 172 -11.49 12.28 -13.05
CA ALA A 172 -11.68 11.77 -11.70
C ALA A 172 -10.35 11.30 -11.08
N LEU A 173 -9.48 10.63 -11.83
CA LEU A 173 -8.17 10.21 -11.34
C LEU A 173 -7.29 11.40 -10.95
N ILE A 174 -7.27 12.47 -11.76
CA ILE A 174 -6.57 13.72 -11.42
C ILE A 174 -7.12 14.34 -10.12
N ALA A 175 -8.46 14.39 -9.98
CA ALA A 175 -9.08 14.95 -8.77
C ALA A 175 -8.75 14.15 -7.50
N PHE A 176 -8.39 12.87 -7.65
CA PHE A 176 -8.00 11.96 -6.58
C PHE A 176 -6.47 11.84 -6.40
N ASP A 177 -5.66 12.52 -7.22
CA ASP A 177 -4.18 12.44 -7.23
C ASP A 177 -3.71 10.97 -7.41
N CYS A 178 -4.31 10.27 -8.38
CA CYS A 178 -4.09 8.85 -8.63
C CYS A 178 -3.97 8.47 -10.12
N GLU A 179 -3.32 9.31 -10.92
CA GLU A 179 -3.16 9.15 -12.36
C GLU A 179 -2.44 7.86 -12.78
N GLU A 180 -1.53 7.37 -11.94
CA GLU A 180 -0.75 6.15 -12.20
C GLU A 180 -1.49 4.85 -11.85
N GLU A 181 -2.66 4.96 -11.22
CA GLU A 181 -3.31 3.82 -10.59
C GLU A 181 -4.22 3.04 -11.53
N LEU A 182 -4.49 3.53 -12.74
CA LEU A 182 -5.35 2.87 -13.74
C LEU A 182 -4.58 2.48 -15.00
N ILE A 183 -4.33 1.19 -15.11
CA ILE A 183 -3.72 0.55 -16.28
C ILE A 183 -4.82 -0.22 -17.02
N ILE A 184 -4.80 -0.18 -18.35
CA ILE A 184 -5.72 -0.94 -19.19
C ILE A 184 -4.94 -1.81 -20.16
N LYS A 185 -5.57 -2.88 -20.62
CA LYS A 185 -5.10 -3.66 -21.75
C LYS A 185 -6.21 -3.82 -22.76
N TYR A 186 -5.94 -3.51 -24.03
CA TYR A 186 -6.85 -3.78 -25.13
C TYR A 186 -6.76 -5.24 -25.58
N GLN A 187 -7.85 -5.77 -26.13
CA GLN A 187 -7.81 -7.03 -26.86
C GLN A 187 -6.94 -6.86 -28.13
N PRO A 188 -6.23 -7.91 -28.57
CA PRO A 188 -5.50 -7.91 -29.83
C PRO A 188 -6.38 -7.61 -31.05
#